data_AF-A0A9W9YZS3-F1
#
_entry.id   AF-A0A9W9YZS3-F1
#
_cell.length_a   1.000
_cell.length_b   1.000
_cell.length_c   1.000
_cell.angle_alpha   90.00
_cell.angle_beta   90.00
_cell.angle_gamma   90.00
#
_symmetry.space_group_name_H-M   'P 1'
#
loop_
_entity.id
_entity.type
_entity.pdbx_description
1 polymer ?
#
loop_
_entity_poly.entity_id
_entity_poly.type
_entity_poly.pdbx_seq_one_letter_code
_entity_poly.pdbx_strand_id
1 'polypeptide(L)'
;MAKGPGQSGDDPVLQPGDYSYPFQFLIPNQNMPTSVEGTHGYVRYWLRGIIDRPWRFDITTKAAFTMIEYVDINMLHLVQPCQMSEDRTVGCLCCASGPLSVTVYTDRGGYCPGESIGVSAVITTIQKKKFLVWRYNLFKLPFILPPVESKGNVRIKSQPCFRKE
;
A
#
# COMPACT_ATOMS: atom_id res chain seq x y z
N MET A 1 -29.08 11.69 10.19
CA MET A 1 -30.47 11.79 9.73
C MET A 1 -30.95 13.21 9.99
N ALA A 2 -31.12 14.05 8.96
CA ALA A 2 -31.91 15.28 8.99
C ALA A 2 -32.12 15.74 7.54
N LYS A 3 -33.34 16.13 7.17
CA LYS A 3 -33.73 16.55 5.81
C LYS A 3 -34.64 17.80 5.90
N GLY A 4 -34.48 18.73 4.96
CA GLY A 4 -35.42 19.80 4.55
C GLY A 4 -35.06 21.23 5.00
N PRO A 5 -35.64 22.33 4.43
CA PRO A 5 -36.37 22.54 3.16
C PRO A 5 -35.72 23.63 2.24
N GLY A 6 -36.25 23.84 1.03
CA GLY A 6 -35.63 24.70 -0.01
C GLY A 6 -35.84 26.21 0.12
N GLN A 7 -35.06 26.99 -0.65
CA GLN A 7 -35.50 28.06 -1.56
C GLN A 7 -34.31 28.90 -2.11
N SER A 8 -34.43 29.25 -3.39
CA SER A 8 -34.03 30.51 -4.05
C SER A 8 -32.55 30.93 -4.08
N GLY A 9 -31.86 30.57 -5.17
CA GLY A 9 -31.50 31.54 -6.22
C GLY A 9 -30.70 32.80 -5.89
N ASP A 10 -29.72 32.77 -5.00
CA ASP A 10 -28.73 33.84 -4.89
C ASP A 10 -27.34 33.24 -4.61
N ASP A 11 -26.33 33.58 -5.41
CA ASP A 11 -24.95 33.15 -5.21
C ASP A 11 -24.43 33.83 -3.93
N PRO A 12 -24.22 33.12 -2.80
CA PRO A 12 -23.85 33.77 -1.55
C PRO A 12 -22.43 34.34 -1.65
N VAL A 13 -22.32 35.67 -1.66
CA VAL A 13 -21.04 36.38 -1.60
C VAL A 13 -20.48 36.27 -0.18
N LEU A 14 -19.33 35.61 -0.04
CA LEU A 14 -18.58 35.57 1.22
C LEU A 14 -17.99 36.95 1.53
N GLN A 15 -18.25 37.44 2.74
CA GLN A 15 -17.66 38.69 3.24
C GLN A 15 -16.21 38.46 3.68
N PRO A 16 -15.39 39.52 3.84
CA PRO A 16 -14.06 39.36 4.41
C PRO A 16 -14.13 38.75 5.83
N GLY A 17 -13.39 37.68 6.07
CA GLY A 17 -13.35 36.98 7.35
C GLY A 17 -12.75 35.58 7.24
N ASP A 18 -12.62 34.90 8.38
CA ASP A 18 -12.12 33.53 8.47
C ASP A 18 -13.28 32.53 8.45
N TYR A 19 -13.18 31.53 7.57
CA TYR A 19 -14.21 30.51 7.40
C TYR A 19 -13.64 29.12 7.64
N SER A 20 -14.27 28.37 8.55
CA SER A 20 -13.90 26.99 8.86
C SER A 20 -15.03 26.03 8.48
N TYR A 21 -14.72 25.05 7.63
CA TYR A 21 -15.65 24.03 7.16
C TYR A 21 -15.18 22.66 7.65
N PRO A 22 -15.73 22.13 8.76
CA PRO A 22 -15.36 20.80 9.23
C PRO A 22 -15.85 19.73 8.24
N PHE A 23 -15.02 18.72 8.02
CA PHE A 23 -15.37 17.56 7.20
C PHE A 23 -14.87 16.28 7.87
N GLN A 24 -15.57 15.18 7.60
CA GLN A 24 -15.18 13.86 8.03
C GLN A 24 -15.47 12.87 6.90
N PHE A 25 -14.55 11.95 6.68
CA PHE A 25 -14.72 10.85 5.74
C PHE A 25 -14.13 9.60 6.36
N LEU A 26 -14.70 8.45 5.99
CA LEU A 26 -14.13 7.16 6.36
C LEU A 26 -13.14 6.75 5.28
N ILE A 27 -11.97 6.32 5.70
CA ILE A 27 -10.99 5.72 4.80
C ILE A 27 -11.44 4.28 4.55
N PRO A 28 -11.49 3.81 3.30
CA PRO A 28 -11.81 2.41 3.02
C PRO A 28 -10.80 1.48 3.67
N ASN A 29 -11.28 0.49 4.42
CA ASN A 29 -10.44 -0.47 5.15
C ASN A 29 -9.90 -1.61 4.26
N GLN A 30 -10.25 -1.64 2.98
CA GLN A 30 -9.87 -2.71 2.05
C GLN A 30 -9.05 -2.15 0.89
N ASN A 31 -7.96 -2.85 0.55
CA ASN A 31 -7.11 -2.59 -0.62
C ASN A 31 -6.38 -1.23 -0.63
N MET A 32 -6.12 -0.64 0.52
CA MET A 32 -5.32 0.59 0.63
C MET A 32 -3.89 0.25 1.06
N PRO A 33 -2.91 0.32 0.14
CA PRO A 33 -1.53 -0.01 0.46
C PRO A 33 -0.91 0.98 1.46
N THR A 34 0.06 0.50 2.23
CA THR A 34 0.89 1.36 3.08
C THR A 34 1.59 2.44 2.24
N SER A 35 1.67 3.66 2.77
CA SER A 35 2.45 4.74 2.19
C SER A 35 3.93 4.36 2.19
N VAL A 36 4.57 4.41 1.03
CA VAL A 36 5.97 4.03 0.86
C VAL A 36 6.69 5.03 -0.02
N GLU A 37 7.97 5.25 0.28
CA GLU A 37 8.91 5.99 -0.54
C GLU A 37 10.05 5.04 -0.93
N GLY A 38 10.37 4.97 -2.21
CA GLY A 38 11.42 4.09 -2.72
C GLY A 38 12.06 4.64 -3.99
N THR A 39 13.20 4.07 -4.35
CA THR A 39 13.95 4.45 -5.56
C THR A 39 13.18 4.16 -6.86
N HIS A 40 12.28 3.19 -6.82
CA HIS A 40 11.50 2.72 -7.99
C HIS A 40 10.04 3.19 -7.98
N GLY A 41 9.62 4.01 -7.01
CA GLY A 41 8.23 4.49 -6.92
C GLY A 41 7.81 4.89 -5.51
N TYR A 42 6.60 5.43 -5.39
CA TYR A 42 6.01 5.83 -4.12
C TYR A 42 4.50 5.61 -4.09
N VAL A 43 3.96 5.49 -2.87
CA VAL A 43 2.53 5.52 -2.59
C VAL A 43 2.30 6.69 -1.63
N ARG A 44 1.62 7.73 -2.11
CA ARG A 44 1.32 8.96 -1.36
C ARG A 44 -0.18 9.24 -1.37
N TYR A 45 -0.71 9.64 -0.22
CA TYR A 45 -2.10 10.04 -0.08
C TYR A 45 -2.22 11.52 0.21
N TRP A 46 -3.20 12.17 -0.40
CA TRP A 46 -3.55 13.55 -0.13
C TRP A 46 -5.05 13.77 -0.18
N LEU A 47 -5.51 14.72 0.62
CA LEU A 47 -6.83 15.31 0.51
C LEU A 47 -6.74 16.54 -0.35
N ARG A 48 -7.66 16.67 -1.30
CA ARG A 48 -7.75 17.84 -2.18
C ARG A 48 -8.95 18.68 -1.78
N GLY A 49 -8.70 19.88 -1.29
CA GLY A 49 -9.72 20.92 -1.08
C GLY A 49 -9.83 21.78 -2.33
N ILE A 50 -11.05 22.05 -2.79
CA ILE A 50 -11.33 22.89 -3.95
C ILE A 50 -12.36 23.94 -3.55
N ILE A 51 -12.03 25.22 -3.74
CA ILE A 51 -12.94 26.35 -3.62
C ILE A 51 -13.28 26.78 -5.05
N ASP A 52 -14.51 26.51 -5.45
CA ASP A 52 -15.08 26.95 -6.72
C ASP A 52 -15.41 28.45 -6.63
N ARG A 53 -15.02 29.21 -7.65
CA ARG A 53 -15.23 30.67 -7.69
C ARG A 53 -15.88 31.04 -9.02
N PRO A 54 -17.09 31.63 -9.01
CA PRO A 54 -17.76 32.05 -10.24
C PRO A 54 -16.85 32.96 -11.07
N TRP A 55 -16.76 32.69 -12.38
CA TRP A 55 -16.01 33.49 -13.35
C TRP A 55 -14.51 33.63 -13.07
N ARG A 56 -13.95 32.77 -12.20
CA ARG A 56 -12.56 32.76 -11.77
C ARG A 56 -12.07 31.31 -11.72
N PHE A 57 -10.75 31.12 -11.69
CA PHE A 57 -10.19 29.78 -11.52
C PHE A 57 -10.43 29.27 -10.10
N ASP A 58 -10.72 27.97 -9.98
CA ASP A 58 -10.81 27.27 -8.70
C ASP A 58 -9.51 27.43 -7.90
N ILE A 59 -9.64 27.63 -6.60
CA ILE A 59 -8.50 27.52 -5.68
C ILE A 59 -8.43 26.06 -5.24
N THR A 60 -7.32 25.40 -5.54
CA THR A 60 -7.06 24.03 -5.07
C THR A 60 -5.96 24.04 -4.02
N THR A 61 -6.20 23.35 -2.90
CA THR A 61 -5.16 23.03 -1.91
C THR A 61 -5.07 21.52 -1.70
N LYS A 62 -3.91 21.04 -1.26
CA LYS A 62 -3.68 19.63 -0.93
C LYS A 62 -3.10 19.49 0.48
N ALA A 63 -3.61 18.53 1.23
CA ALA A 63 -3.06 18.12 2.53
C ALA A 63 -2.64 16.66 2.46
N ALA A 64 -1.35 16.37 2.66
CA ALA A 64 -0.83 15.01 2.64
C ALA A 64 -1.13 14.27 3.96
N PHE A 65 -1.31 12.96 3.89
CA PHE A 65 -1.41 12.11 5.07
C PHE A 65 -0.78 10.73 4.81
N THR A 66 -0.43 10.03 5.89
CA THR A 66 0.22 8.71 5.84
C THR A 66 -0.79 7.62 6.14
N MET A 67 -0.89 6.65 5.24
CA MET A 67 -1.64 5.40 5.43
C MET A 67 -0.69 4.28 5.84
N ILE A 68 -1.08 3.51 6.85
CA ILE A 68 -0.40 2.28 7.25
C ILE A 68 -1.41 1.16 7.14
N GLU A 69 -1.11 0.18 6.30
CA GLU A 69 -1.86 -1.06 6.23
C GLU A 69 -1.52 -1.88 7.48
N TYR A 70 -2.55 -2.20 8.26
CA TYR A 70 -2.39 -3.02 9.45
C TYR A 70 -2.41 -4.49 9.05
N VAL A 71 -1.24 -5.13 9.09
CA VAL A 71 -1.11 -6.58 8.91
C VAL A 71 -0.98 -7.21 10.29
N ASP A 72 -1.97 -8.03 10.66
CA ASP A 72 -1.86 -8.85 11.87
C ASP A 72 -0.97 -10.06 11.60
N ILE A 73 0.27 -10.01 12.08
CA ILE A 73 1.23 -11.10 11.94
C ILE A 73 0.81 -12.39 12.67
N ASN A 74 -0.17 -12.32 13.57
CA ASN A 74 -0.68 -13.48 14.29
C ASN A 74 -1.71 -14.27 13.48
N MET A 75 -2.03 -13.86 12.25
CA MET A 75 -2.89 -14.63 11.37
C MET A 75 -2.29 -16.01 11.09
N LEU A 76 -3.13 -17.05 11.12
CA LEU A 76 -2.69 -18.45 11.04
C LEU A 76 -1.74 -18.74 9.87
N HIS A 77 -2.01 -18.16 8.69
CA HIS A 77 -1.17 -18.35 7.50
C HIS A 77 0.19 -17.65 7.56
N LEU A 78 0.35 -16.62 8.40
CA LEU A 78 1.61 -15.92 8.63
C LEU A 78 2.42 -16.56 9.76
N VAL A 79 1.76 -17.21 10.72
CA VAL A 79 2.43 -17.92 11.81
C VAL A 79 2.92 -19.31 11.37
N GLN A 80 2.30 -19.90 10.34
CA GLN A 80 2.69 -21.21 9.84
C GLN A 80 3.97 -21.15 8.98
N PRO A 81 4.77 -22.23 8.98
CA PRO A 81 5.91 -22.36 8.09
C PRO A 81 5.52 -22.21 6.62
N CYS A 82 6.33 -21.49 5.86
CA CYS A 82 6.17 -21.37 4.41
C CYS A 82 7.26 -22.15 3.70
N GLN A 83 6.95 -22.71 2.52
CA GLN A 83 7.92 -23.44 1.71
C GLN A 83 7.89 -23.01 0.25
N MET A 84 9.04 -23.10 -0.40
CA MET A 84 9.19 -22.91 -1.84
C MET A 84 10.12 -24.00 -2.37
N SER A 85 9.71 -24.66 -3.46
CA SER A 85 10.51 -25.71 -4.11
C SER A 85 10.84 -25.32 -5.54
N GLU A 86 12.09 -25.53 -5.94
CA GLU A 86 12.55 -25.29 -7.31
C GLU A 86 13.42 -26.47 -7.78
N ASP A 87 13.13 -26.95 -8.99
CA ASP A 87 13.90 -28.01 -9.65
C ASP A 87 14.78 -27.40 -10.75
N ARG A 88 16.06 -27.74 -10.73
CA ARG A 88 17.04 -27.31 -11.72
C ARG A 88 17.86 -28.49 -12.24
N THR A 89 17.97 -28.60 -13.55
CA THR A 89 18.93 -29.50 -14.19
C THR A 89 20.25 -28.75 -14.33
N VAL A 90 21.23 -29.11 -13.51
CA VAL A 90 22.58 -28.53 -13.60
C VAL A 90 23.37 -29.36 -14.61
N GLY A 91 24.05 -28.82 -15.60
CA GLY A 91 24.82 -29.63 -16.56
C GLY A 91 25.64 -28.80 -17.54
N CYS A 92 26.72 -29.38 -18.05
CA CYS A 92 27.50 -28.82 -19.15
C CYS A 92 27.18 -29.60 -20.44
N LEU A 93 27.40 -29.02 -21.62
CA LEU A 93 27.11 -29.59 -22.95
C LEU A 93 27.66 -31.01 -23.17
N CYS A 94 28.72 -31.42 -22.46
CA CYS A 94 29.33 -32.75 -22.54
C CYS A 94 29.12 -33.63 -21.28
N CYS A 95 28.49 -33.09 -20.23
CA CYS A 95 28.20 -33.79 -18.98
C CYS A 95 26.83 -33.34 -18.47
N ALA A 96 25.77 -34.04 -18.88
CA ALA A 96 24.45 -33.85 -18.29
C ALA A 96 24.54 -34.23 -16.81
N SER A 97 24.34 -33.26 -15.93
CA SER A 97 24.22 -33.51 -14.51
C SER A 97 22.72 -33.61 -14.20
N GLY A 98 22.30 -34.72 -13.59
CA GLY A 98 20.91 -35.00 -13.25
C GLY A 98 20.22 -33.94 -12.38
N PRO A 99 18.91 -34.12 -12.12
CA PRO A 99 18.07 -33.12 -11.47
C PRO A 99 18.55 -32.78 -10.05
N LEU A 100 18.46 -31.50 -9.73
CA LEU A 100 18.66 -30.92 -8.40
C LEU A 100 17.33 -30.29 -7.96
N SER A 101 16.74 -30.83 -6.91
CA SER A 101 15.53 -30.29 -6.29
C SER A 101 15.91 -29.60 -4.98
N VAL A 102 15.57 -28.32 -4.85
CA VAL A 102 15.81 -27.54 -3.63
C VAL A 102 14.48 -27.08 -3.08
N THR A 103 14.19 -27.47 -1.84
CA THR A 103 13.02 -27.00 -1.09
C THR A 103 13.50 -26.16 0.08
N VAL A 104 13.11 -24.90 0.14
CA VAL A 104 13.44 -23.96 1.21
C VAL A 104 12.20 -23.76 2.07
N TYR A 105 12.41 -23.71 3.38
CA TYR A 105 11.40 -23.51 4.41
C TYR A 105 11.76 -22.27 5.23
N THR A 106 10.75 -21.51 5.61
CA THR A 106 10.82 -20.52 6.68
C THR A 106 10.02 -21.01 7.88
N ASP A 107 10.44 -20.68 9.10
CA ASP A 107 9.73 -21.07 10.32
C ASP A 107 8.33 -20.44 10.38
N ARG A 108 8.16 -19.25 9.78
CA ARG A 108 6.90 -18.52 9.63
C ARG A 108 6.77 -17.83 8.27
N GLY A 109 5.56 -17.41 7.91
CA GLY A 109 5.25 -16.62 6.71
C GLY A 109 5.33 -15.10 6.93
N GLY A 110 5.20 -14.62 8.17
CA GLY A 110 5.25 -13.21 8.54
C GLY A 110 6.24 -12.92 9.67
N TYR A 111 6.89 -11.75 9.60
CA TYR A 111 7.90 -11.30 10.57
C TYR A 111 7.74 -9.80 10.85
N CYS A 112 8.09 -9.39 12.07
CA CYS A 112 8.23 -7.98 12.38
C CYS A 112 9.60 -7.43 11.91
N PRO A 113 9.71 -6.12 11.60
CA PRO A 113 11.00 -5.49 11.35
C PRO A 113 11.97 -5.71 12.52
N GLY A 114 13.20 -6.15 12.21
CA GLY A 114 14.25 -6.43 13.22
C GLY A 114 14.23 -7.85 13.78
N GLU A 115 13.25 -8.66 13.41
CA GLU A 115 13.18 -10.06 13.84
C GLU A 115 14.13 -10.98 13.04
N SER A 116 14.58 -12.06 13.67
CA SER A 116 15.38 -13.10 13.01
C SER A 116 14.48 -14.08 12.26
N ILE A 117 14.85 -14.39 11.01
CA ILE A 117 14.13 -15.32 10.15
C ILE A 117 14.82 -16.69 10.19
N GLY A 118 14.10 -17.74 10.61
CA GLY A 118 14.60 -19.11 10.60
C GLY A 118 14.43 -19.74 9.22
N VAL A 119 15.55 -19.98 8.53
CA VAL A 119 15.54 -20.59 7.19
C VAL A 119 16.14 -22.00 7.24
N SER A 120 15.41 -22.98 6.70
CA SER A 120 15.87 -24.36 6.53
C SER A 120 15.76 -24.78 5.06
N ALA A 121 16.64 -25.65 4.59
CA ALA A 121 16.60 -26.11 3.20
C ALA A 121 16.85 -27.61 3.11
N VAL A 122 16.05 -28.28 2.27
CA VAL A 122 16.18 -29.69 1.92
C VAL A 122 16.60 -29.75 0.46
N ILE A 123 17.69 -30.47 0.20
CA ILE A 123 18.23 -30.62 -1.15
C ILE A 123 18.22 -32.09 -1.50
N THR A 124 17.52 -32.42 -2.57
CA THR A 124 17.48 -33.77 -3.10
C THR A 124 18.26 -33.77 -4.40
N THR A 125 19.33 -34.55 -4.43
CA THR A 125 20.12 -34.76 -5.64
C THR A 125 20.47 -36.23 -5.78
N ILE A 126 20.48 -36.71 -7.01
CA ILE A 126 20.98 -38.04 -7.35
C ILE A 126 22.52 -38.09 -7.43
N GLN A 127 23.21 -36.97 -7.19
CA GLN A 127 24.68 -36.86 -7.31
C GLN A 127 25.39 -36.69 -5.96
N LYS A 128 26.61 -37.22 -5.85
CA LYS A 128 27.52 -36.98 -4.72
C LYS A 128 28.32 -35.67 -4.87
N LYS A 129 27.68 -34.56 -5.22
CA LYS A 129 28.35 -33.24 -5.30
C LYS A 129 28.27 -32.52 -3.95
N LYS A 130 29.42 -32.10 -3.43
CA LYS A 130 29.49 -31.22 -2.26
C LYS A 130 29.20 -29.79 -2.69
N PHE A 131 28.16 -29.18 -2.13
CA PHE A 131 27.91 -27.75 -2.24
C PHE A 131 28.82 -27.03 -1.24
N LEU A 132 29.74 -26.21 -1.75
CA LEU A 132 30.77 -25.55 -0.93
C LEU A 132 30.34 -24.18 -0.39
N VAL A 133 29.35 -23.52 -1.01
CA VAL A 133 28.92 -22.16 -0.63
C VAL A 133 27.42 -22.02 -0.82
N TRP A 134 26.75 -21.50 0.21
CA TRP A 134 25.35 -21.06 0.19
C TRP A 134 25.31 -19.54 0.22
N ARG A 135 24.45 -18.93 -0.61
CA ARG A 135 24.13 -17.51 -0.55
C ARG A 135 22.64 -17.35 -0.46
N TYR A 136 22.17 -16.67 0.57
CA TYR A 136 20.78 -16.26 0.71
C TYR A 136 20.75 -14.73 0.66
N ASN A 137 19.79 -14.19 -0.09
CA ASN A 137 19.55 -12.76 -0.17
C ASN A 137 18.08 -12.53 0.12
N LEU A 138 17.79 -11.64 1.06
CA LEU A 138 16.42 -11.18 1.28
C LEU A 138 16.12 -10.08 0.27
N PHE A 139 15.27 -10.39 -0.70
CA PHE A 139 14.84 -9.41 -1.69
C PHE A 139 13.53 -8.77 -1.24
N LYS A 140 13.52 -7.45 -1.11
CA LYS A 140 12.27 -6.69 -1.05
C LYS A 140 11.73 -6.60 -2.47
N LEU A 141 10.69 -7.36 -2.78
CA LEU A 141 10.03 -7.27 -4.10
C LEU A 141 9.38 -5.89 -4.23
N PRO A 142 9.71 -5.10 -5.29
CA PRO A 142 9.02 -3.85 -5.54
C PRO A 142 7.61 -4.17 -6.04
N PHE A 143 6.61 -3.85 -5.23
CA PHE A 143 5.24 -3.83 -5.72
C PHE A 143 5.08 -2.58 -6.59
N ILE A 144 5.22 -2.74 -7.91
CA ILE A 144 4.97 -1.64 -8.87
C ILE A 144 3.46 -1.52 -8.99
N LEU A 145 2.87 -0.70 -8.12
CA LEU A 145 1.51 -0.24 -8.36
C LEU A 145 1.53 0.65 -9.60
N PRO A 146 0.64 0.43 -10.59
CA PRO A 146 0.35 1.49 -11.54
C PRO A 146 -0.07 2.74 -10.74
N PRO A 147 0.10 3.96 -11.26
CA PRO A 147 -0.37 5.17 -10.58
C PRO A 147 -1.88 5.06 -10.32
N VAL A 148 -2.26 4.62 -9.13
CA VAL A 148 -3.65 4.57 -8.68
C VAL A 148 -3.96 5.92 -8.06
N GLU A 149 -4.49 6.83 -8.86
CA GLU A 149 -5.07 8.06 -8.35
C GLU A 149 -6.48 7.74 -7.82
N SER A 150 -6.56 7.32 -6.56
CA SER A 150 -7.82 7.27 -5.82
C SER A 150 -8.33 8.69 -5.64
N LYS A 151 -9.21 9.15 -6.54
CA LYS A 151 -9.81 10.50 -6.49
C LYS A 151 -10.91 10.55 -5.43
N GLY A 152 -10.51 10.63 -4.17
CA GLY A 152 -11.36 11.17 -3.11
C GLY A 152 -11.55 12.67 -3.29
N ASN A 153 -12.47 13.09 -4.17
CA ASN A 153 -12.77 14.51 -4.35
C ASN A 153 -13.78 14.95 -3.30
N VAL A 154 -13.32 15.61 -2.24
CA VAL A 154 -14.22 16.37 -1.36
C VAL A 154 -14.42 17.75 -1.99
N ARG A 155 -15.48 17.89 -2.80
CA ARG A 155 -15.93 19.21 -3.26
C ARG A 155 -16.71 19.87 -2.13
N ILE A 156 -16.05 20.78 -1.43
CA ILE A 156 -16.75 21.70 -0.54
C ILE A 156 -17.41 22.74 -1.44
N LYS A 157 -18.65 22.46 -1.84
CA LYS A 157 -19.54 23.55 -2.28
C LYS A 157 -19.76 24.42 -1.05
N SER A 158 -19.65 25.73 -1.20
CA SER A 158 -20.07 26.70 -0.19
C SER A 158 -21.57 26.51 0.09
N GLN A 159 -21.92 25.52 0.89
CA GLN A 159 -23.24 25.47 1.50
C GLN A 159 -23.22 26.48 2.65
N PRO A 160 -24.18 27.40 2.71
CA PRO A 160 -24.25 28.40 3.77
C PRO A 160 -24.70 27.68 5.05
N CYS A 161 -23.76 27.08 5.77
CA CYS A 161 -24.00 26.68 7.15
C CYS A 161 -23.81 27.93 8.02
N PHE A 162 -24.82 28.81 8.01
CA PHE A 162 -24.89 29.89 8.98
C PHE A 162 -25.23 29.30 10.35
N ARG A 163 -24.22 29.22 11.21
CA ARG A 163 -24.42 29.40 12.65
C ARG A 163 -23.71 30.69 13.02
N LYS A 164 -24.48 31.77 13.16
CA LYS A 164 -24.04 32.90 13.99
C LYS A 164 -24.21 32.43 15.44
N GLU A 165 -23.15 32.53 16.24
CA GLU A 165 -23.30 32.81 17.67
C GLU A 165 -23.70 34.27 17.85
#